data_AF-A0A4R5KXA5-F1
#
_entry.id   AF-A0A4R5KXA5-F1
#
_cell.length_a   1.000
_cell.length_b   1.000
_cell.length_c   1.000
_cell.angle_alpha   90.00
_cell.angle_beta   90.00
_cell.angle_gamma   90.00
#
_symmetry.space_group_name_H-M   'P 1'
#
loop_
_entity.id
_entity.type
_entity.pdbx_description
1 polymer ?
#
loop_
_entity_poly.entity_id
_entity_poly.type
_entity_poly.pdbx_seq_one_letter_code
_entity_poly.pdbx_strand_id
1 'polypeptide(L)'
;MSQDMGGLGRHYLQNDSYGASAFCFYRAILENNLNGNAWNGLVLAMSLMRKEYDAQTVLARFALQQQLPYDKDMVTFALMMFQNSPQALGQWVRAMSVRFGANAEERQTFAKMADDMEQAYADLVAKHGEEKLKSQGMLSLEEFAERKMELDWLLTESVDSIFALAQVWLSDPETVLSGVRLLCMLPDPRSERLLRRVCRSEEVDGKVRTHALLALRWLGVRGNARIAKMGESFVINLDDPKPELTVSVPASYKPALDRMKLWMAKEQGVVTQEEYEGHASTDEPELPEALAQKLEQADIPGVLQEVVHAVIRSAYDQYYPLVPHNRGARAWSNAFLMLMKDYAEGIGEGWPYGELEQDETAVLHRNWMLSASPDFYNQIEEARKLRAETLG
;
A
#
# COMPACT_ATOMS: atom_id res chain seq x y z
N MET A 1 -11.95 -20.30 29.69
CA MET A 1 -12.55 -18.97 29.50
C MET A 1 -12.08 -18.48 28.14
N SER A 2 -12.97 -18.31 27.17
CA SER A 2 -12.57 -17.73 25.87
C SER A 2 -12.17 -16.28 26.11
N GLN A 3 -10.94 -15.90 25.77
CA GLN A 3 -10.56 -14.49 25.77
C GLN A 3 -11.36 -13.81 24.65
N ASP A 4 -11.92 -12.63 24.90
CA ASP A 4 -12.60 -11.84 23.86
C ASP A 4 -11.58 -11.35 22.82
N MET A 5 -11.37 -12.18 21.79
CA MET A 5 -10.43 -11.92 20.71
C MET A 5 -10.82 -10.67 19.90
N GLY A 6 -12.12 -10.36 19.78
CA GLY A 6 -12.58 -9.15 19.12
C GLY A 6 -12.25 -7.88 19.91
N GLY A 7 -12.39 -7.93 21.23
CA GLY A 7 -11.94 -6.86 22.14
C GLY A 7 -10.43 -6.63 22.09
N LEU A 8 -9.63 -7.71 22.15
CA LEU A 8 -8.17 -7.64 22.03
C LEU A 8 -7.72 -7.09 20.67
N GLY A 9 -8.35 -7.54 19.58
CA GLY A 9 -8.05 -7.05 18.22
C GLY A 9 -8.23 -5.54 18.10
N ARG A 10 -9.30 -4.98 18.68
CA ARG A 10 -9.55 -3.53 18.72
C ARG A 10 -8.52 -2.77 19.56
N HIS A 11 -8.16 -3.31 20.72
CA HIS A 11 -7.10 -2.72 21.55
C HIS A 11 -5.77 -2.65 20.79
N TYR A 12 -5.37 -3.71 20.09
CA TYR A 12 -4.16 -3.68 19.27
C TYR A 12 -4.25 -2.69 18.11
N LEU A 13 -5.41 -2.62 17.44
CA LEU A 13 -5.63 -1.68 16.33
C LEU A 13 -5.46 -0.22 16.78
N GLN A 14 -6.04 0.15 17.93
CA GLN A 14 -5.95 1.50 18.50
C GLN A 14 -4.53 1.90 18.91
N ASN A 15 -3.63 0.94 19.06
CA ASN A 15 -2.23 1.18 19.38
C ASN A 15 -1.31 1.08 18.15
N ASP A 16 -1.83 0.94 16.93
CA ASP A 16 -1.05 0.69 15.70
C ASP A 16 -0.35 -0.69 15.64
N SER A 17 -0.83 -1.66 16.42
CA SER A 17 -0.34 -3.05 16.39
C SER A 17 -1.11 -3.89 15.38
N TYR A 18 -1.02 -3.51 14.10
CA TYR A 18 -1.88 -4.04 13.04
C TYR A 18 -1.75 -5.55 12.81
N GLY A 19 -0.55 -6.12 12.95
CA GLY A 19 -0.33 -7.56 12.76
C GLY A 19 -0.95 -8.39 13.89
N ALA A 20 -0.74 -7.97 15.14
CA ALA A 20 -1.41 -8.59 16.30
C ALA A 20 -2.94 -8.41 16.23
N SER A 21 -3.40 -7.26 15.78
CA SER A 21 -4.82 -6.97 15.56
C SER A 21 -5.44 -7.92 14.51
N ALA A 22 -4.78 -8.07 13.35
CA ALA A 22 -5.21 -8.98 12.29
C ALA A 22 -5.31 -10.43 12.78
N PHE A 23 -4.32 -10.90 13.54
CA PHE A 23 -4.34 -12.23 14.16
C PHE A 23 -5.55 -12.43 15.08
N CYS A 24 -5.81 -11.46 15.97
CA CYS A 24 -6.95 -11.51 16.89
C CYS A 24 -8.30 -11.49 16.16
N PHE A 25 -8.47 -10.61 15.17
CA PHE A 25 -9.70 -10.54 14.40
C PHE A 25 -9.95 -11.81 13.59
N TYR A 26 -8.92 -12.37 12.97
CA TYR A 26 -9.06 -13.61 12.22
C TYR A 26 -9.44 -14.79 13.12
N ARG A 27 -8.86 -14.88 14.32
CA ARG A 27 -9.32 -15.86 15.33
C ARG A 27 -10.79 -15.65 15.74
N ALA A 28 -11.21 -14.40 15.94
CA ALA A 28 -12.59 -14.08 16.28
C ALA A 28 -13.58 -14.49 15.15
N ILE A 29 -13.16 -14.39 13.88
CA ILE A 29 -13.92 -14.88 12.72
C ILE A 29 -14.01 -16.40 12.71
N LEU A 30 -12.94 -17.12 13.03
CA LEU A 30 -12.98 -18.58 13.12
C LEU A 30 -13.86 -19.08 14.27
N GLU A 31 -13.91 -18.36 15.39
CA GLU A 31 -14.81 -18.65 16.51
C GLU A 31 -16.27 -18.30 16.19
N ASN A 32 -16.50 -17.20 15.48
CA ASN A 32 -17.81 -16.77 15.01
C ASN A 32 -17.70 -16.04 13.66
N ASN A 33 -18.01 -16.75 12.58
CA ASN A 33 -17.91 -16.23 11.22
C ASN A 33 -18.95 -15.13 10.90
N LEU A 34 -19.93 -14.90 11.79
CA LEU A 34 -20.92 -13.83 11.68
C LEU A 34 -20.51 -12.55 12.44
N ASN A 35 -19.30 -12.50 12.98
CA ASN A 35 -18.79 -11.32 13.68
C ASN A 35 -18.36 -10.23 12.68
N GLY A 36 -19.32 -9.40 12.24
CA GLY A 36 -19.07 -8.31 11.27
C GLY A 36 -17.95 -7.35 11.69
N ASN A 37 -17.85 -7.02 12.98
CA ASN A 37 -16.78 -6.15 13.50
C ASN A 37 -15.39 -6.76 13.32
N ALA A 38 -15.27 -8.08 13.44
CA ALA A 38 -13.99 -8.76 13.25
C ALA A 38 -13.59 -8.79 11.77
N TRP A 39 -14.55 -8.98 10.86
CA TRP A 39 -14.30 -8.83 9.42
C TRP A 39 -13.80 -7.43 9.07
N ASN A 40 -14.50 -6.39 9.54
CA ASN A 40 -14.14 -4.99 9.31
C ASN A 40 -12.74 -4.68 9.86
N GLY A 41 -12.50 -5.05 11.12
CA GLY A 41 -11.21 -4.86 11.77
C GLY A 41 -10.07 -5.59 11.04
N LEU A 42 -10.31 -6.78 10.51
CA LEU A 42 -9.32 -7.54 9.73
C LEU A 42 -8.98 -6.84 8.41
N VAL A 43 -9.98 -6.39 7.64
CA VAL A 43 -9.77 -5.66 6.39
C VAL A 43 -8.99 -4.37 6.65
N LEU A 44 -9.36 -3.62 7.68
CA LEU A 44 -8.68 -2.39 8.07
C LEU A 44 -7.22 -2.66 8.46
N ALA A 45 -6.96 -3.65 9.33
CA ALA A 45 -5.61 -4.01 9.75
C ALA A 45 -4.72 -4.44 8.56
N MET A 46 -5.26 -5.24 7.63
CA MET A 46 -4.53 -5.65 6.42
C MET A 46 -4.24 -4.47 5.49
N SER A 47 -5.22 -3.57 5.32
CA SER A 47 -5.07 -2.36 4.49
C SER A 47 -4.00 -1.43 5.05
N LEU A 48 -3.97 -1.22 6.38
CA LEU A 48 -2.96 -0.39 7.05
C LEU A 48 -1.55 -0.99 6.97
N MET A 49 -1.43 -2.31 6.84
CA MET A 49 -0.15 -2.99 6.58
C MET A 49 0.20 -3.07 5.08
N ARG A 50 -0.64 -2.53 4.18
CA ARG A 50 -0.51 -2.64 2.72
C ARG A 50 -0.48 -4.10 2.23
N LYS A 51 -1.21 -5.00 2.90
CA LYS A 51 -1.42 -6.39 2.48
C LYS A 51 -2.65 -6.50 1.56
N GLU A 52 -2.57 -5.87 0.40
CA GLU A 52 -3.72 -5.69 -0.52
C GLU A 52 -4.31 -7.04 -0.99
N TYR A 53 -3.47 -8.02 -1.32
CA TYR A 53 -3.94 -9.36 -1.71
C TYR A 53 -4.70 -10.09 -0.61
N ASP A 54 -4.25 -9.96 0.64
CA ASP A 54 -4.96 -10.54 1.78
C ASP A 54 -6.26 -9.76 2.03
N ALA A 55 -6.23 -8.43 1.96
CA ALA A 55 -7.42 -7.59 2.11
C ALA A 55 -8.49 -7.92 1.05
N GLN A 56 -8.11 -8.09 -0.22
CA GLN A 56 -8.98 -8.58 -1.30
C GLN A 56 -9.59 -9.94 -0.97
N THR A 57 -8.78 -10.87 -0.47
CA THR A 57 -9.24 -12.23 -0.09
C THR A 57 -10.24 -12.18 1.06
N VAL A 58 -9.97 -11.36 2.09
CA VAL A 58 -10.88 -11.15 3.22
C VAL A 58 -12.19 -10.49 2.76
N LEU A 59 -12.13 -9.46 1.91
CA LEU A 59 -13.30 -8.78 1.34
C LEU A 59 -14.16 -9.73 0.50
N ALA A 60 -13.53 -10.61 -0.28
CA ALA A 60 -14.23 -11.61 -1.07
C ALA A 60 -14.94 -12.64 -0.19
N ARG A 61 -14.23 -13.19 0.82
CA ARG A 61 -14.84 -14.11 1.80
C ARG A 61 -15.99 -13.45 2.58
N PHE A 62 -15.84 -12.17 2.94
CA PHE A 62 -16.91 -11.38 3.57
C PHE A 62 -18.14 -11.25 2.66
N ALA A 63 -17.96 -10.98 1.37
CA ALA A 63 -19.05 -10.82 0.42
C ALA A 63 -19.84 -12.13 0.19
N LEU A 64 -19.14 -13.25 0.14
CA LEU A 64 -19.75 -14.58 -0.05
C LEU A 64 -20.53 -15.08 1.17
N GLN A 65 -20.29 -14.51 2.36
CA GLN A 65 -21.01 -14.86 3.58
C GLN A 65 -22.35 -14.10 3.69
N GLN A 66 -23.42 -14.68 3.11
CA GLN A 66 -24.76 -14.04 3.00
C GLN A 66 -25.41 -13.65 4.33
N GLN A 67 -25.03 -14.29 5.43
CA GLN A 67 -25.60 -14.08 6.76
C GLN A 67 -25.01 -12.86 7.48
N LEU A 68 -23.93 -12.27 6.97
CA LEU A 68 -23.34 -11.05 7.54
C LEU A 68 -24.21 -9.82 7.22
N PRO A 69 -24.34 -8.87 8.16
CA PRO A 69 -25.01 -7.61 7.88
C PRO A 69 -24.21 -6.78 6.88
N TYR A 70 -24.91 -5.89 6.19
CA TYR A 70 -24.30 -4.83 5.40
C TYR A 70 -23.45 -3.93 6.31
N ASP A 71 -22.25 -3.61 5.85
CA ASP A 71 -21.32 -2.70 6.52
C ASP A 71 -20.87 -1.65 5.50
N LYS A 72 -21.25 -0.40 5.75
CA LYS A 72 -20.96 0.74 4.87
C LYS A 72 -19.46 1.01 4.79
N ASP A 73 -18.71 0.77 5.87
CA ASP A 73 -17.27 1.06 5.91
C ASP A 73 -16.49 0.12 4.97
N MET A 74 -17.02 -1.08 4.71
CA MET A 74 -16.43 -2.03 3.77
C MET A 74 -16.51 -1.59 2.30
N VAL A 75 -17.47 -0.73 1.95
CA VAL A 75 -17.72 -0.30 0.57
C VAL A 75 -16.50 0.43 0.02
N THR A 76 -15.93 1.36 0.79
CA THR A 76 -14.75 2.12 0.39
C THR A 76 -13.54 1.21 0.17
N PHE A 77 -13.34 0.21 1.03
CA PHE A 77 -12.28 -0.78 0.85
C PHE A 77 -12.48 -1.62 -0.40
N ALA A 78 -13.70 -2.08 -0.68
CA ALA A 78 -14.01 -2.86 -1.88
C ALA A 78 -13.75 -2.07 -3.17
N LEU A 79 -14.20 -0.81 -3.22
CA LEU A 79 -13.95 0.07 -4.37
C LEU A 79 -12.45 0.27 -4.62
N MET A 80 -11.66 0.50 -3.57
CA MET A 80 -10.21 0.69 -3.67
C MET A 80 -9.49 -0.62 -4.07
N MET A 81 -9.84 -1.74 -3.45
CA MET A 81 -9.15 -3.02 -3.63
C MET A 81 -9.48 -3.71 -4.95
N PHE A 82 -10.69 -3.50 -5.48
CA PHE A 82 -11.13 -4.10 -6.75
C PHE A 82 -11.24 -3.08 -7.89
N GLN A 83 -10.68 -1.88 -7.77
CA GLN A 83 -10.75 -0.83 -8.81
C GLN A 83 -10.31 -1.31 -10.21
N ASN A 84 -9.37 -2.24 -10.27
CA ASN A 84 -8.83 -2.80 -11.52
C ASN A 84 -9.45 -4.17 -11.89
N SER A 85 -10.44 -4.65 -11.13
CA SER A 85 -11.16 -5.91 -11.40
C SER A 85 -12.67 -5.64 -11.43
N PRO A 86 -13.21 -5.16 -12.56
CA PRO A 86 -14.65 -4.90 -12.69
C PRO A 86 -15.50 -6.15 -12.42
N GLN A 87 -14.99 -7.35 -12.74
CA GLN A 87 -15.64 -8.62 -12.41
C GLN A 87 -15.86 -8.78 -10.90
N ALA A 88 -14.78 -8.76 -10.10
CA ALA A 88 -14.87 -8.93 -8.65
C ALA A 88 -15.66 -7.80 -8.00
N LEU A 89 -15.45 -6.55 -8.45
CA LEU A 89 -16.17 -5.40 -7.91
C LEU A 89 -17.68 -5.53 -8.17
N GLY A 90 -18.08 -5.86 -9.40
CA GLY A 90 -19.48 -6.07 -9.79
C GLY A 90 -20.17 -7.15 -8.94
N GLN A 91 -19.51 -8.30 -8.78
CA GLN A 91 -20.00 -9.38 -7.91
C GLN A 91 -20.10 -8.94 -6.44
N TRP A 92 -19.15 -8.14 -5.96
CA TRP A 92 -19.13 -7.65 -4.57
C TRP A 92 -20.29 -6.69 -4.30
N VAL A 93 -20.50 -5.70 -5.16
CA VAL A 93 -21.61 -4.75 -5.01
C VAL A 93 -22.96 -5.45 -5.21
N ARG A 94 -23.04 -6.44 -6.11
CA ARG A 94 -24.22 -7.29 -6.26
C ARG A 94 -24.55 -8.02 -4.94
N ALA A 95 -23.54 -8.62 -4.30
CA ALA A 95 -23.72 -9.28 -3.01
C ALA A 95 -24.20 -8.32 -1.90
N MET A 96 -23.75 -7.06 -1.91
CA MET A 96 -24.23 -6.04 -0.97
C MET A 96 -25.67 -5.58 -1.26
N SER A 97 -26.07 -5.52 -2.54
CA SER A 97 -27.40 -5.04 -2.96
C SER A 97 -28.58 -5.85 -2.41
N VAL A 98 -28.34 -7.12 -2.03
CA VAL A 98 -29.35 -8.02 -1.46
C VAL A 98 -29.17 -8.24 0.05
N ARG A 99 -28.16 -7.61 0.66
CA ARG A 99 -27.76 -7.87 2.04
C ARG A 99 -28.70 -7.20 3.04
N PHE A 100 -28.93 -7.88 4.16
CA PHE A 100 -29.70 -7.32 5.27
C PHE A 100 -28.97 -6.11 5.87
N GLY A 101 -29.69 -5.00 6.09
CA GLY A 101 -29.14 -3.74 6.62
C GLY A 101 -28.96 -2.63 5.57
N ALA A 102 -28.86 -2.97 4.27
CA ALA A 102 -28.84 -1.96 3.21
C ALA A 102 -30.23 -1.35 2.99
N ASN A 103 -30.31 -0.02 2.87
CA ASN A 103 -31.55 0.71 2.62
C ASN A 103 -31.95 0.67 1.13
N ALA A 104 -33.18 1.09 0.78
CA ALA A 104 -33.70 0.96 -0.59
C ALA A 104 -32.87 1.72 -1.64
N GLU A 105 -32.37 2.90 -1.31
CA GLU A 105 -31.53 3.72 -2.19
C GLU A 105 -30.16 3.08 -2.43
N GLU A 106 -29.53 2.58 -1.36
CA GLU A 106 -28.27 1.84 -1.43
C GLU A 106 -28.40 0.59 -2.30
N ARG A 107 -29.48 -0.18 -2.13
CA ARG A 107 -29.74 -1.38 -2.94
C ARG A 107 -29.88 -1.04 -4.42
N GLN A 108 -30.61 0.02 -4.75
CA GLN A 108 -30.77 0.47 -6.13
C GLN A 108 -29.43 0.94 -6.72
N THR A 109 -28.66 1.70 -5.95
CA THR A 109 -27.34 2.20 -6.36
C THR A 109 -26.37 1.05 -6.62
N PHE A 110 -26.30 0.08 -5.70
CA PHE A 110 -25.44 -1.09 -5.87
C PHE A 110 -25.88 -2.00 -7.01
N ALA A 111 -27.19 -2.19 -7.21
CA ALA A 111 -27.69 -2.96 -8.34
C ALA A 111 -27.27 -2.34 -9.68
N LYS A 112 -27.43 -1.02 -9.82
CA LYS A 112 -27.00 -0.30 -11.03
C LYS A 112 -25.48 -0.38 -11.23
N MET A 113 -24.71 -0.16 -10.18
CA MET A 113 -23.25 -0.26 -10.24
C MET A 113 -22.78 -1.67 -10.63
N ALA A 114 -23.46 -2.70 -10.13
CA ALA A 114 -23.19 -4.08 -10.50
C ALA A 114 -23.45 -4.32 -12.00
N ASP A 115 -24.58 -3.84 -12.52
CA ASP A 115 -24.93 -3.95 -13.94
C ASP A 115 -23.87 -3.24 -14.83
N ASP A 116 -23.45 -2.03 -14.46
CA ASP A 116 -22.44 -1.26 -15.19
C ASP A 116 -21.07 -1.99 -15.22
N MET A 117 -20.66 -2.59 -14.09
CA MET A 117 -19.40 -3.32 -13.98
C MET A 117 -19.42 -4.66 -14.72
N GLU A 118 -20.55 -5.38 -14.68
CA GLU A 118 -20.75 -6.62 -15.44
C GLU A 118 -20.69 -6.35 -16.95
N GLN A 119 -21.30 -5.26 -17.42
CA GLN A 119 -21.21 -4.85 -18.83
C GLN A 119 -19.77 -4.47 -19.20
N ALA A 120 -19.08 -3.69 -18.37
CA ALA A 120 -17.68 -3.32 -18.61
C ALA A 120 -16.77 -4.56 -18.71
N TYR A 121 -16.99 -5.55 -17.85
CA TYR A 121 -16.25 -6.82 -17.92
C TYR A 121 -16.59 -7.62 -19.18
N ALA A 122 -17.87 -7.71 -19.57
CA ALA A 122 -18.27 -8.38 -20.81
C ALA A 122 -17.62 -7.76 -22.06
N ASP A 123 -17.53 -6.42 -22.10
CA ASP A 123 -16.85 -5.70 -23.18
C ASP A 123 -15.34 -5.99 -23.22
N LEU A 124 -14.69 -6.11 -22.06
CA LEU A 124 -13.28 -6.51 -21.96
C LEU A 124 -13.07 -7.95 -22.45
N VAL A 125 -13.93 -8.88 -22.03
CA VAL A 125 -13.88 -10.29 -22.44
C VAL A 125 -14.03 -10.40 -23.96
N ALA A 126 -14.94 -9.65 -24.56
CA ALA A 126 -15.13 -9.63 -26.01
C ALA A 126 -13.90 -9.11 -26.77
N LYS A 127 -13.12 -8.19 -26.19
CA LYS A 127 -11.92 -7.60 -26.82
C LYS A 127 -10.65 -8.41 -26.61
N HIS A 128 -10.46 -8.98 -25.42
CA HIS A 128 -9.17 -9.53 -24.99
C HIS A 128 -9.21 -11.03 -24.68
N GLY A 129 -10.40 -11.61 -24.52
CA GLY A 129 -10.59 -12.99 -24.09
C GLY A 129 -10.47 -13.17 -22.58
N GLU A 130 -11.30 -14.06 -22.01
CA GLU A 130 -11.38 -14.28 -20.56
C GLU A 130 -10.06 -14.81 -19.97
N GLU A 131 -9.40 -15.76 -20.62
CA GLU A 131 -8.14 -16.34 -20.14
C GLU A 131 -7.03 -15.28 -19.99
N LYS A 132 -6.95 -14.34 -20.94
CA LYS A 132 -5.98 -13.23 -20.88
C LYS A 132 -6.28 -12.32 -19.69
N LEU A 133 -7.53 -11.94 -19.49
CA LEU A 133 -7.93 -11.08 -18.37
C LEU A 133 -7.68 -11.74 -17.01
N LYS A 134 -7.96 -13.06 -16.89
CA LYS A 134 -7.64 -13.82 -15.68
C LYS A 134 -6.15 -13.88 -15.42
N SER A 135 -5.33 -14.07 -16.45
CA SER A 135 -3.86 -14.02 -16.33
C SER A 135 -3.34 -12.65 -15.89
N GLN A 136 -4.09 -11.58 -16.18
CA GLN A 136 -3.83 -10.21 -15.73
C GLN A 136 -4.40 -9.92 -14.33
N GLY A 137 -4.98 -10.91 -13.66
CA GLY A 137 -5.48 -10.79 -12.29
C GLY A 137 -6.93 -10.32 -12.17
N MET A 138 -7.68 -10.19 -13.27
CA MET A 138 -9.13 -9.97 -13.23
C MET A 138 -9.84 -11.29 -12.91
N LEU A 139 -9.87 -11.62 -11.62
CA LEU A 139 -10.51 -12.83 -11.10
C LEU A 139 -11.92 -12.52 -10.58
N SER A 140 -12.73 -13.57 -10.47
CA SER A 140 -13.99 -13.58 -9.73
C SER A 140 -13.79 -13.53 -8.21
N LEU A 141 -14.84 -13.17 -7.47
CA LEU A 141 -14.84 -13.19 -6.01
C LEU A 141 -14.58 -14.58 -5.44
N GLU A 142 -15.12 -15.63 -6.05
CA GLU A 142 -14.88 -17.01 -5.63
C GLU A 142 -13.39 -17.35 -5.75
N GLU A 143 -12.76 -17.01 -6.88
CA GLU A 143 -11.33 -17.20 -7.10
C GLU A 143 -10.46 -16.39 -6.12
N PHE A 144 -10.86 -15.16 -5.77
CA PHE A 144 -10.20 -14.39 -4.71
C PHE A 144 -10.37 -15.04 -3.34
N ALA A 145 -11.57 -15.50 -2.99
CA ALA A 145 -11.86 -16.07 -1.67
C ALA A 145 -11.13 -17.39 -1.41
N GLU A 146 -10.86 -18.17 -2.45
CA GLU A 146 -10.12 -19.43 -2.40
C GLU A 146 -8.61 -19.27 -2.17
N ARG A 147 -8.06 -18.07 -2.39
CA ARG A 147 -6.64 -17.81 -2.12
C ARG A 147 -6.31 -18.09 -0.67
N LYS A 148 -5.16 -18.72 -0.43
CA LYS A 148 -4.62 -18.90 0.91
C LYS A 148 -3.92 -17.62 1.36
N MET A 149 -4.28 -17.13 2.54
CA MET A 149 -3.58 -16.05 3.23
C MET A 149 -2.61 -16.62 4.26
N GLU A 150 -1.59 -15.87 4.68
CA GLU A 150 -0.65 -16.39 5.68
C GLU A 150 -1.35 -16.64 7.03
N LEU A 151 -2.42 -15.90 7.35
CA LEU A 151 -3.24 -16.14 8.53
C LEU A 151 -3.96 -17.51 8.52
N ASP A 152 -4.38 -18.01 7.35
CA ASP A 152 -4.97 -19.36 7.24
C ASP A 152 -3.97 -20.42 7.69
N TRP A 153 -2.71 -20.23 7.28
CA TRP A 153 -1.61 -21.13 7.61
C TRP A 153 -1.17 -21.01 9.07
N LEU A 154 -1.06 -19.78 9.58
CA LEU A 154 -0.67 -19.51 10.98
C LEU A 154 -1.59 -20.15 12.03
N LEU A 155 -2.86 -20.38 11.69
CA LEU A 155 -3.85 -20.96 12.61
C LEU A 155 -4.14 -22.46 12.37
N THR A 156 -3.62 -23.03 11.28
CA THR A 156 -3.78 -24.47 10.97
C THR A 156 -2.55 -25.29 11.32
N GLU A 157 -1.36 -24.67 11.33
CA GLU A 157 -0.11 -25.32 11.66
C GLU A 157 0.29 -25.24 13.14
N SER A 158 1.22 -26.10 13.56
CA SER A 158 1.82 -25.99 14.88
C SER A 158 2.71 -24.76 14.98
N VAL A 159 2.73 -24.10 16.14
CA VAL A 159 3.57 -22.91 16.35
C VAL A 159 5.06 -23.22 16.12
N ASP A 160 5.51 -24.43 16.46
CA ASP A 160 6.91 -24.84 16.26
C ASP A 160 7.26 -25.06 14.79
N SER A 161 6.36 -25.62 13.98
CA SER A 161 6.57 -25.76 12.53
C SER A 161 6.63 -24.38 11.85
N ILE A 162 5.78 -23.46 12.29
CA ILE A 162 5.79 -22.07 11.80
C ILE A 162 7.15 -21.41 12.08
N PHE A 163 7.68 -21.53 13.30
CA PHE A 163 8.98 -20.94 13.65
C PHE A 163 10.17 -21.64 13.02
N ALA A 164 10.07 -22.94 12.74
CA ALA A 164 11.09 -23.66 11.99
C ALA A 164 11.18 -23.11 10.54
N LEU A 165 10.03 -22.96 9.87
CA LEU A 165 9.98 -22.40 8.52
C LEU A 165 10.42 -20.93 8.49
N ALA A 166 9.93 -20.12 9.42
CA ALA A 166 10.32 -18.71 9.51
C ALA A 166 11.83 -18.55 9.64
N GLN A 167 12.51 -19.41 10.42
CA GLN A 167 13.97 -19.38 10.52
C GLN A 167 14.67 -19.70 9.21
N VAL A 168 14.15 -20.66 8.43
CA VAL A 168 14.67 -20.98 7.10
C VAL A 168 14.53 -19.76 6.19
N TRP A 169 13.34 -19.15 6.12
CA TRP A 169 13.10 -17.96 5.29
C TRP A 169 13.96 -16.77 5.72
N LEU A 170 14.16 -16.57 7.02
CA LEU A 170 14.99 -15.48 7.52
C LEU A 170 16.48 -15.62 7.20
N SER A 171 16.93 -16.82 6.80
CA SER A 171 18.31 -17.09 6.40
C SER A 171 18.54 -16.99 4.89
N ASP A 172 17.49 -16.83 4.10
CA ASP A 172 17.56 -16.78 2.64
C ASP A 172 17.19 -15.37 2.13
N PRO A 173 18.09 -14.68 1.40
CA PRO A 173 17.84 -13.35 0.87
C PRO A 173 16.58 -13.22 0.00
N GLU A 174 16.16 -14.31 -0.68
CA GLU A 174 14.98 -14.27 -1.55
C GLU A 174 13.67 -14.34 -0.75
N THR A 175 13.69 -14.94 0.44
CA THR A 175 12.49 -15.22 1.24
C THR A 175 12.44 -14.48 2.58
N VAL A 176 13.50 -13.77 2.96
CA VAL A 176 13.61 -13.04 4.24
C VAL A 176 12.46 -12.05 4.47
N LEU A 177 12.01 -11.33 3.43
CA LEU A 177 10.90 -10.40 3.55
C LEU A 177 9.58 -11.13 3.86
N SER A 178 9.36 -12.29 3.26
CA SER A 178 8.21 -13.16 3.55
C SER A 178 8.24 -13.64 5.00
N GLY A 179 9.42 -14.03 5.51
CA GLY A 179 9.62 -14.34 6.92
C GLY A 179 9.28 -13.17 7.85
N VAL A 180 9.73 -11.95 7.53
CA VAL A 180 9.40 -10.74 8.31
C VAL A 180 7.90 -10.47 8.32
N ARG A 181 7.23 -10.54 7.16
CA ARG A 181 5.79 -10.30 7.01
C ARG A 181 4.94 -11.34 7.76
N LEU A 182 5.38 -12.58 7.77
CA LEU A 182 4.73 -13.64 8.54
C LEU A 182 4.81 -13.35 10.05
N LEU A 183 6.01 -13.04 10.55
CA LEU A 183 6.27 -12.89 11.98
C LEU A 183 5.53 -11.71 12.62
N CYS A 184 5.19 -10.66 11.85
CA CYS A 184 4.45 -9.52 12.40
C CYS A 184 3.00 -9.87 12.80
N MET A 185 2.44 -10.94 12.24
CA MET A 185 1.09 -11.42 12.52
C MET A 185 1.05 -12.55 13.55
N LEU A 186 2.18 -12.91 14.16
CA LEU A 186 2.25 -13.96 15.16
C LEU A 186 2.68 -13.37 16.52
N PRO A 187 1.73 -12.98 17.39
CA PRO A 187 2.00 -12.34 18.69
C PRO A 187 2.61 -13.31 19.72
N ASP A 188 3.84 -13.74 19.47
CA ASP A 188 4.65 -14.64 20.29
C ASP A 188 6.03 -14.00 20.56
N PRO A 189 6.60 -14.10 21.78
CA PRO A 189 7.92 -13.53 22.11
C PRO A 189 9.07 -13.99 21.20
N ARG A 190 8.95 -15.17 20.55
CA ARG A 190 9.92 -15.65 19.57
C ARG A 190 9.91 -14.82 18.29
N SER A 191 8.74 -14.32 17.87
CA SER A 191 8.61 -13.42 16.71
C SER A 191 9.39 -12.13 16.95
N GLU A 192 9.20 -11.51 18.12
CA GLU A 192 9.97 -10.31 18.50
C GLU A 192 11.48 -10.58 18.49
N ARG A 193 11.92 -11.70 19.08
CA ARG A 193 13.34 -12.07 19.12
C ARG A 193 13.95 -12.22 17.73
N LEU A 194 13.23 -12.86 16.81
CA LEU A 194 13.66 -13.07 15.43
C LEU A 194 13.68 -11.75 14.65
N LEU A 195 12.62 -10.94 14.73
CA LEU A 195 12.57 -9.63 14.08
C LEU A 195 13.69 -8.70 14.57
N ARG A 196 13.94 -8.63 15.90
CA ARG A 196 15.08 -7.88 16.46
C ARG A 196 16.43 -8.41 15.99
N ARG A 197 16.55 -9.69 15.63
CA ARG A 197 17.77 -10.24 15.01
C ARG A 197 17.92 -9.73 13.59
N VAL A 198 16.84 -9.78 12.79
CA VAL A 198 16.82 -9.24 11.42
C VAL A 198 17.24 -7.78 11.40
N CYS A 199 16.67 -6.92 12.26
CA CYS A 199 17.03 -5.50 12.33
C CYS A 199 18.53 -5.25 12.54
N ARG A 200 19.27 -6.19 13.15
CA ARG A 200 20.70 -6.07 13.47
C ARG A 200 21.61 -6.84 12.51
N SER A 201 21.06 -7.59 11.57
CA SER A 201 21.84 -8.44 10.67
C SER A 201 22.34 -7.62 9.48
N GLU A 202 23.65 -7.43 9.37
CA GLU A 202 24.24 -6.69 8.25
C GLU A 202 24.15 -7.44 6.92
N GLU A 203 24.00 -8.77 6.97
CA GLU A 203 23.82 -9.64 5.80
C GLU A 203 22.44 -9.48 5.14
N VAL A 204 21.46 -8.94 5.87
CA VAL A 204 20.10 -8.72 5.35
C VAL A 204 20.05 -7.38 4.62
N ASP A 205 19.32 -7.33 3.50
CA ASP A 205 19.10 -6.10 2.75
C ASP A 205 18.62 -4.94 3.66
N GLY A 206 19.03 -3.72 3.30
CA GLY A 206 18.69 -2.53 4.06
C GLY A 206 17.18 -2.36 4.18
N LYS A 207 16.43 -2.47 3.09
CA LYS A 207 14.97 -2.27 3.11
C LYS A 207 14.29 -3.28 4.03
N VAL A 208 14.71 -4.56 3.93
CA VAL A 208 14.17 -5.64 4.76
C VAL A 208 14.38 -5.38 6.25
N ARG A 209 15.54 -4.84 6.65
CA ARG A 209 15.79 -4.44 8.05
C ARG A 209 14.82 -3.37 8.54
N THR A 210 14.47 -2.40 7.69
CA THR A 210 13.46 -1.37 8.02
C THR A 210 12.06 -1.98 8.09
N HIS A 211 11.71 -2.89 7.20
CA HIS A 211 10.47 -3.67 7.29
C HIS A 211 10.40 -4.53 8.56
N ALA A 212 11.51 -5.08 9.04
CA ALA A 212 11.55 -5.81 10.31
C ALA A 212 11.27 -4.88 11.51
N LEU A 213 11.73 -3.63 11.44
CA LEU A 213 11.43 -2.62 12.45
C LEU A 213 9.95 -2.22 12.44
N LEU A 214 9.35 -2.04 11.26
CA LEU A 214 7.90 -1.85 11.09
C LEU A 214 7.11 -3.04 11.64
N ALA A 215 7.55 -4.26 11.32
CA ALA A 215 6.95 -5.50 11.79
C ALA A 215 6.97 -5.62 13.32
N LEU A 216 8.01 -5.13 14.01
CA LEU A 216 8.02 -5.06 15.48
C LEU A 216 6.89 -4.17 16.01
N ARG A 217 6.66 -2.99 15.42
CA ARG A 217 5.56 -2.10 15.82
C ARG A 217 4.20 -2.75 15.59
N TRP A 218 4.01 -3.38 14.43
CA TRP A 218 2.76 -4.08 14.09
C TRP A 218 2.51 -5.32 14.94
N LEU A 219 3.56 -6.01 15.38
CA LEU A 219 3.49 -7.10 16.35
C LEU A 219 3.05 -6.60 17.74
N GLY A 220 3.18 -5.29 18.01
CA GLY A 220 2.84 -4.65 19.27
C GLY A 220 4.01 -4.42 20.23
N VAL A 221 5.24 -4.50 19.72
CA VAL A 221 6.45 -4.18 20.49
C VAL A 221 6.56 -2.67 20.70
N ARG A 222 6.90 -2.26 21.93
CA ARG A 222 7.02 -0.86 22.37
C ARG A 222 8.44 -0.54 22.84
N GLY A 223 8.72 0.75 22.97
CA GLY A 223 10.01 1.26 23.39
C GLY A 223 11.12 1.07 22.36
N ASN A 224 12.36 0.88 22.85
CA ASN A 224 13.54 0.96 22.00
C ASN A 224 13.82 -0.34 21.22
N ALA A 225 14.11 -0.20 19.94
CA ALA A 225 14.65 -1.24 19.07
C ALA A 225 15.95 -0.77 18.41
N ARG A 226 16.88 -1.70 18.20
CA ARG A 226 18.14 -1.41 17.52
C ARG A 226 18.07 -1.86 16.06
N ILE A 227 18.55 -1.01 15.16
CA ILE A 227 18.72 -1.32 13.74
C ILE A 227 20.16 -1.05 13.34
N ALA A 228 20.80 -1.99 12.66
CA ALA A 228 22.14 -1.82 12.09
C ALA A 228 22.01 -1.45 10.61
N LYS A 229 22.56 -0.30 10.20
CA LYS A 229 22.47 0.24 8.84
C LYS A 229 23.76 1.02 8.52
N MET A 230 24.25 0.88 7.29
CA MET A 230 25.42 1.66 6.81
C MET A 230 26.66 1.56 7.73
N GLY A 231 26.89 0.39 8.33
CA GLY A 231 28.02 0.16 9.25
C GLY A 231 27.84 0.74 10.67
N GLU A 232 26.67 1.31 10.96
CA GLU A 232 26.35 1.91 12.26
C GLU A 232 25.12 1.25 12.90
N SER A 233 25.01 1.36 14.23
CA SER A 233 23.86 0.85 15.01
C SER A 233 23.06 2.02 15.58
N PHE A 234 21.79 2.11 15.20
CA PHE A 234 20.86 3.14 15.66
C PHE A 234 19.87 2.57 16.68
N VAL A 235 19.45 3.40 17.63
CA VAL A 235 18.36 3.08 18.56
C VAL A 235 17.13 3.89 18.15
N ILE A 236 16.05 3.19 17.84
CA ILE A 236 14.78 3.77 17.40
C ILE A 236 13.75 3.55 18.50
N ASN A 237 13.07 4.61 18.90
CA ASN A 237 11.90 4.52 19.78
C ASN A 237 10.67 4.12 18.94
N LEU A 238 10.12 2.93 19.15
CA LEU A 238 8.95 2.46 18.41
C LEU A 238 7.65 3.17 18.82
N ASP A 239 7.63 3.85 19.97
CA ASP A 239 6.48 4.62 20.45
C ASP A 239 6.37 6.00 19.76
N ASP A 240 7.51 6.59 19.38
CA ASP A 240 7.61 7.87 18.67
C ASP A 240 8.87 7.85 17.77
N PRO A 241 8.81 7.14 16.62
CA PRO A 241 9.98 6.98 15.76
C PRO A 241 10.33 8.28 15.05
N LYS A 242 11.59 8.69 15.16
CA LYS A 242 12.15 9.87 14.49
C LYS A 242 13.42 9.47 13.72
N PRO A 243 13.43 9.57 12.38
CA PRO A 243 12.33 10.00 11.50
C PRO A 243 11.16 8.98 11.47
N GLU A 244 10.02 9.39 10.89
CA GLU A 244 8.76 8.64 10.88
C GLU A 244 8.93 7.18 10.41
N LEU A 245 8.43 6.20 11.15
CA LEU A 245 8.44 4.80 10.71
C LEU A 245 7.07 4.43 10.15
N THR A 246 6.94 4.42 8.82
CA THR A 246 5.69 4.21 8.09
C THR A 246 5.90 3.37 6.81
N VAL A 247 4.83 2.73 6.33
CA VAL A 247 4.79 2.03 5.03
C VAL A 247 4.29 2.91 3.88
N SER A 248 3.79 4.09 4.19
CA SER A 248 3.43 5.09 3.18
C SER A 248 4.63 6.00 2.88
N VAL A 249 4.47 6.91 1.93
CA VAL A 249 5.39 8.03 1.80
C VAL A 249 5.32 8.87 3.09
N PRO A 250 6.46 9.18 3.74
CA PRO A 250 6.47 9.96 4.97
C PRO A 250 5.81 11.33 4.79
N ALA A 251 5.13 11.81 5.83
CA ALA A 251 4.41 13.09 5.79
C ALA A 251 5.33 14.27 5.48
N SER A 252 6.62 14.18 5.81
CA SER A 252 7.63 15.20 5.51
C SER A 252 7.86 15.44 4.01
N TYR A 253 7.40 14.54 3.13
CA TYR A 253 7.48 14.74 1.67
C TYR A 253 6.24 15.45 1.10
N LYS A 254 5.17 15.63 1.91
CA LYS A 254 3.91 16.23 1.45
C LYS A 254 4.10 17.58 0.75
N PRO A 255 4.90 18.55 1.26
CA PRO A 255 5.07 19.84 0.57
C PRO A 255 5.65 19.71 -0.85
N ALA A 256 6.61 18.80 -1.02
CA ALA A 256 7.21 18.55 -2.33
C ALA A 256 6.25 17.81 -3.28
N LEU A 257 5.43 16.88 -2.78
CA LEU A 257 4.40 16.21 -3.55
C LEU A 257 3.27 17.15 -3.97
N ASP A 258 2.81 18.01 -3.04
CA ASP A 258 1.79 19.02 -3.30
C ASP A 258 2.27 20.03 -4.35
N ARG A 259 3.53 20.46 -4.25
CA ARG A 259 4.15 21.30 -5.27
C ARG A 259 4.24 20.61 -6.63
N MET A 260 4.65 19.35 -6.66
CA MET A 260 4.71 18.56 -7.90
C MET A 260 3.35 18.57 -8.60
N LYS A 261 2.27 18.35 -7.82
CA LYS A 261 0.89 18.43 -8.32
C LYS A 261 0.53 19.83 -8.83
N LEU A 262 0.90 20.89 -8.10
CA LEU A 262 0.68 22.27 -8.54
C LEU A 262 1.39 22.59 -9.85
N TRP A 263 2.63 22.12 -10.02
CA TRP A 263 3.37 22.33 -11.26
C TRP A 263 2.64 21.66 -12.43
N MET A 264 2.17 20.42 -12.27
CA MET A 264 1.41 19.72 -13.32
C MET A 264 0.08 20.42 -13.63
N ALA A 265 -0.65 20.86 -12.61
CA ALA A 265 -1.90 21.60 -12.78
C ALA A 265 -1.69 22.97 -13.47
N LYS A 266 -0.53 23.60 -13.22
CA LYS A 266 -0.12 24.84 -13.89
C LYS A 266 0.15 24.60 -15.38
N GLU A 267 0.84 23.52 -15.71
CA GLU A 267 1.07 23.12 -17.11
C GLU A 267 -0.23 22.73 -17.84
N GLN A 268 -1.25 22.30 -17.11
CA GLN A 268 -2.61 22.07 -17.64
C GLN A 268 -3.47 23.35 -17.74
N GLY A 269 -2.97 24.49 -17.25
CA GLY A 269 -3.70 25.76 -17.24
C GLY A 269 -4.79 25.87 -16.16
N VAL A 270 -4.84 24.94 -15.20
CA VAL A 270 -5.79 24.96 -14.07
C VAL A 270 -5.35 25.94 -12.98
N VAL A 271 -4.03 26.08 -12.81
CA VAL A 271 -3.38 26.99 -11.86
C VAL A 271 -2.57 28.02 -12.63
N THR A 272 -2.58 29.29 -12.21
CA THR A 272 -1.76 30.32 -12.89
C THR A 272 -0.29 30.24 -12.45
N GLN A 273 0.61 30.78 -13.27
CA GLN A 273 2.05 30.87 -12.91
C GLN A 273 2.26 31.66 -11.61
N GLU A 274 1.48 32.72 -11.38
CA GLU A 274 1.56 33.55 -10.18
C GLU A 274 1.15 32.78 -8.92
N GLU A 275 0.06 32.01 -9.02
CA GLU A 275 -0.43 31.14 -7.95
C GLU A 275 0.58 30.04 -7.63
N TYR A 276 1.16 29.43 -8.66
CA TYR A 276 2.24 28.45 -8.51
C TYR A 276 3.45 29.07 -7.80
N GLU A 277 4.02 30.18 -8.30
CA GLU A 277 5.23 30.81 -7.71
C GLU A 277 4.99 31.34 -6.28
N GLY A 278 3.76 31.80 -5.99
CA GLY A 278 3.38 32.27 -4.66
C GLY A 278 3.48 31.18 -3.58
N HIS A 279 3.14 29.93 -3.90
CA HIS A 279 3.29 28.81 -2.97
C HIS A 279 4.61 28.04 -3.16
N ALA A 280 5.12 27.99 -4.39
CA ALA A 280 6.43 27.41 -4.70
C ALA A 280 7.59 28.13 -3.98
N SER A 281 7.43 29.37 -3.58
CA SER A 281 8.46 30.07 -2.81
C SER A 281 8.43 29.74 -1.31
N THR A 282 7.44 28.98 -0.83
CA THR A 282 7.27 28.64 0.58
C THR A 282 7.40 27.12 0.80
N ASP A 283 8.15 26.70 1.82
CA ASP A 283 8.21 25.30 2.29
C ASP A 283 7.04 25.03 3.28
N GLU A 284 5.86 25.59 3.01
CA GLU A 284 4.71 25.46 3.89
C GLU A 284 4.14 24.03 3.89
N PRO A 285 3.73 23.50 5.05
CA PRO A 285 3.29 22.11 5.18
C PRO A 285 1.95 21.81 4.51
N GLU A 286 1.11 22.83 4.34
CA GLU A 286 -0.25 22.69 3.83
C GLU A 286 -0.51 23.64 2.67
N LEU A 287 -1.22 23.12 1.66
CA LEU A 287 -1.74 23.91 0.56
C LEU A 287 -2.89 24.81 1.06
N PRO A 288 -2.94 26.09 0.63
CA PRO A 288 -4.13 26.91 0.77
C PRO A 288 -5.36 26.21 0.19
N GLU A 289 -6.50 26.27 0.87
CA GLU A 289 -7.73 25.56 0.49
C GLU A 289 -8.16 25.85 -0.96
N ALA A 290 -7.99 27.10 -1.42
CA ALA A 290 -8.27 27.51 -2.79
C ALA A 290 -7.41 26.78 -3.84
N LEU A 291 -6.14 26.50 -3.53
CA LEU A 291 -5.26 25.73 -4.41
C LEU A 291 -5.53 24.23 -4.32
N ALA A 292 -5.87 23.74 -3.12
CA ALA A 292 -6.27 22.34 -2.94
C ALA A 292 -7.51 21.98 -3.77
N GLN A 293 -8.54 22.84 -3.78
CA GLN A 293 -9.74 22.63 -4.60
C GLN A 293 -9.45 22.67 -6.10
N LYS A 294 -8.48 23.49 -6.55
CA LYS A 294 -8.04 23.49 -7.96
C LYS A 294 -7.30 22.21 -8.33
N LEU A 295 -6.50 21.66 -7.42
CA LEU A 295 -5.82 20.39 -7.64
C LEU A 295 -6.78 19.21 -7.78
N GLU A 296 -7.93 19.23 -7.09
CA GLU A 296 -8.98 18.22 -7.27
C GLU A 296 -9.61 18.26 -8.68
N GLN A 297 -9.49 19.38 -9.39
CA GLN A 297 -9.96 19.54 -10.77
C GLN A 297 -8.88 19.19 -11.81
N ALA A 298 -7.63 19.05 -11.39
CA ALA A 298 -6.52 18.72 -12.28
C ALA A 298 -6.47 17.20 -12.55
N ASP A 299 -6.29 16.83 -13.81
CA ASP A 299 -6.17 15.42 -14.20
C ASP A 299 -4.70 14.98 -14.06
N ILE A 300 -4.33 14.59 -12.84
CA ILE A 300 -2.96 14.13 -12.54
C ILE A 300 -2.94 12.60 -12.60
N PRO A 301 -2.26 11.99 -13.59
CA PRO A 301 -2.26 10.54 -13.77
C PRO A 301 -1.78 9.82 -12.50
N GLY A 302 -2.65 8.98 -11.93
CA GLY A 302 -2.34 8.25 -10.69
C GLY A 302 -1.11 7.35 -10.82
N VAL A 303 -0.91 6.73 -11.98
CA VAL A 303 0.25 5.86 -12.26
C VAL A 303 1.57 6.63 -12.07
N LEU A 304 1.67 7.87 -12.54
CA LEU A 304 2.88 8.68 -12.39
C LEU A 304 3.15 9.02 -10.92
N GLN A 305 2.09 9.28 -10.14
CA GLN A 305 2.22 9.53 -8.70
C GLN A 305 2.73 8.30 -7.96
N GLU A 306 2.22 7.12 -8.31
CA GLU A 306 2.65 5.85 -7.71
C GLU A 306 4.12 5.51 -8.03
N VAL A 307 4.62 5.85 -9.23
CA VAL A 307 6.05 5.71 -9.55
C VAL A 307 6.91 6.52 -8.56
N VAL A 308 6.54 7.79 -8.32
CA VAL A 308 7.25 8.64 -7.36
C VAL A 308 7.14 8.09 -5.94
N HIS A 309 5.94 7.68 -5.52
CA HIS A 309 5.72 7.11 -4.20
C HIS A 309 6.56 5.85 -3.96
N ALA A 310 6.61 4.94 -4.93
CA ALA A 310 7.39 3.71 -4.87
C ALA A 310 8.89 3.99 -4.73
N VAL A 311 9.41 4.95 -5.52
CA VAL A 311 10.82 5.33 -5.48
C VAL A 311 11.20 6.03 -4.17
N ILE A 312 10.35 6.96 -3.67
CA ILE A 312 10.56 7.58 -2.35
C ILE A 312 10.57 6.51 -1.26
N ARG A 313 9.59 5.60 -1.26
CA ARG A 313 9.46 4.53 -0.26
C ARG A 313 10.68 3.61 -0.26
N SER A 314 11.11 3.19 -1.45
CA SER A 314 12.30 2.38 -1.66
C SER A 314 13.56 3.03 -1.08
N ALA A 315 13.77 4.32 -1.34
CA ALA A 315 14.88 5.08 -0.79
C ALA A 315 14.78 5.26 0.73
N TYR A 316 13.58 5.59 1.22
CA TYR A 316 13.33 5.74 2.65
C TYR A 316 13.64 4.44 3.41
N ASP A 317 13.12 3.30 2.95
CA ASP A 317 13.39 1.99 3.53
C ASP A 317 14.88 1.66 3.51
N GLN A 318 15.58 1.96 2.41
CA GLN A 318 16.98 1.64 2.28
C GLN A 318 17.85 2.44 3.25
N TYR A 319 17.58 3.74 3.40
CA TYR A 319 18.43 4.66 4.13
C TYR A 319 17.98 4.95 5.57
N TYR A 320 16.77 4.55 5.98
CA TYR A 320 16.29 4.73 7.36
C TYR A 320 17.31 4.22 8.40
N PRO A 321 17.62 4.98 9.48
CA PRO A 321 17.05 6.28 9.86
C PRO A 321 17.80 7.51 9.28
N LEU A 322 18.82 7.32 8.46
CA LEU A 322 19.66 8.38 7.88
C LEU A 322 19.05 9.01 6.62
N VAL A 323 17.77 9.33 6.69
CA VAL A 323 17.04 9.92 5.57
C VAL A 323 17.31 11.44 5.53
N PRO A 324 17.57 12.05 4.35
CA PRO A 324 17.75 13.49 4.25
C PRO A 324 16.56 14.28 4.80
N HIS A 325 16.82 15.48 5.32
CA HIS A 325 15.74 16.40 5.66
C HIS A 325 15.14 16.98 4.37
N ASN A 326 13.82 16.96 4.26
CA ASN A 326 13.11 17.43 3.07
C ASN A 326 12.91 18.96 3.03
N ARG A 327 13.97 19.72 3.26
CA ARG A 327 13.95 21.18 3.03
C ARG A 327 14.17 21.45 1.54
N GLY A 328 13.61 22.55 1.03
CA GLY A 328 13.67 22.86 -0.39
C GLY A 328 12.69 22.03 -1.20
N ALA A 329 11.39 22.21 -0.95
CA ALA A 329 10.32 21.49 -1.64
C ALA A 329 10.39 21.68 -3.18
N ARG A 330 10.96 22.79 -3.66
CA ARG A 330 11.24 23.04 -5.09
C ARG A 330 12.12 21.97 -5.71
N ALA A 331 13.30 21.75 -5.14
CA ALA A 331 14.26 20.79 -5.68
C ALA A 331 13.73 19.35 -5.59
N TRP A 332 13.07 18.99 -4.48
CA TRP A 332 12.45 17.67 -4.34
C TRP A 332 11.30 17.46 -5.33
N SER A 333 10.40 18.43 -5.46
CA SER A 333 9.32 18.38 -6.44
C SER A 333 9.84 18.23 -7.85
N ASN A 334 10.90 18.96 -8.21
CA ASN A 334 11.49 18.86 -9.54
C ASN A 334 12.14 17.48 -9.75
N ALA A 335 12.80 16.92 -8.73
CA ALA A 335 13.31 15.54 -8.78
C ALA A 335 12.20 14.51 -9.02
N PHE A 336 11.02 14.70 -8.42
CA PHE A 336 9.85 13.84 -8.65
C PHE A 336 9.34 13.94 -10.08
N LEU A 337 9.21 15.16 -10.61
CA LEU A 337 8.82 15.39 -12.00
C LEU A 337 9.82 14.77 -12.99
N MET A 338 11.13 14.83 -12.70
CA MET A 338 12.15 14.14 -13.50
C MET A 338 11.93 12.63 -13.52
N LEU A 339 11.63 11.99 -12.37
CA LEU A 339 11.32 10.56 -12.32
C LEU A 339 10.06 10.20 -13.12
N MET A 340 9.02 11.03 -13.03
CA MET A 340 7.78 10.83 -13.80
C MET A 340 8.04 10.95 -15.30
N LYS A 341 8.82 11.95 -15.73
CA LYS A 341 9.22 12.15 -17.12
C LYS A 341 10.05 10.96 -17.63
N ASP A 342 11.07 10.55 -16.86
CA ASP A 342 11.92 9.40 -17.18
C ASP A 342 11.08 8.11 -17.35
N TYR A 343 10.07 7.91 -16.50
CA TYR A 343 9.13 6.79 -16.62
C TYR A 343 8.25 6.89 -17.85
N ALA A 344 7.53 8.01 -18.04
CA ALA A 344 6.59 8.20 -19.13
C ALA A 344 7.26 8.04 -20.50
N GLU A 345 8.38 8.75 -20.72
CA GLU A 345 9.15 8.65 -21.96
C GLU A 345 9.75 7.25 -22.15
N GLY A 346 10.22 6.64 -21.06
CA GLY A 346 10.82 5.31 -21.09
C GLY A 346 9.84 4.19 -21.48
N ILE A 347 8.58 4.27 -21.04
CA ILE A 347 7.53 3.32 -21.46
C ILE A 347 6.95 3.64 -22.85
N GLY A 348 7.45 4.69 -23.52
CA GLY A 348 7.03 5.12 -24.85
C GLY A 348 5.80 6.03 -24.87
N GLU A 349 5.41 6.62 -23.74
CA GLU A 349 4.43 7.71 -23.71
C GLU A 349 5.10 9.05 -24.01
N GLY A 350 4.33 10.00 -24.53
CA GLY A 350 4.78 11.39 -24.60
C GLY A 350 4.70 12.03 -23.22
N TRP A 351 5.65 12.90 -22.88
CA TRP A 351 5.52 13.82 -21.74
C TRP A 351 4.63 15.00 -22.15
N PRO A 352 3.37 15.10 -21.67
CA PRO A 352 2.42 16.10 -22.16
C PRO A 352 2.60 17.47 -21.50
N TYR A 353 3.52 17.59 -20.53
CA TYR A 353 3.77 18.81 -19.78
C TYR A 353 4.99 19.56 -20.33
N GLY A 354 5.18 20.83 -19.93
CA GLY A 354 6.32 21.64 -20.36
C GLY A 354 7.68 21.11 -19.89
N GLU A 355 8.72 21.86 -20.28
CA GLU A 355 10.08 21.55 -19.84
C GLU A 355 10.27 21.76 -18.34
N LEU A 356 10.98 20.82 -17.73
CA LEU A 356 11.25 20.84 -16.30
C LEU A 356 12.28 21.94 -15.96
N GLU A 357 12.21 22.43 -14.73
CA GLU A 357 13.20 23.40 -14.23
C GLU A 357 14.58 22.72 -14.20
N GLN A 358 15.63 23.43 -14.63
CA GLN A 358 17.00 22.91 -14.51
C GLN A 358 17.57 23.28 -13.14
N ASP A 359 17.67 22.29 -12.26
CA ASP A 359 18.19 22.43 -10.89
C ASP A 359 19.15 21.27 -10.57
N GLU A 360 20.42 21.60 -10.31
CA GLU A 360 21.45 20.62 -9.94
C GLU A 360 21.12 19.88 -8.64
N THR A 361 20.45 20.55 -7.69
CA THR A 361 20.02 19.94 -6.42
C THR A 361 18.92 18.90 -6.66
N ALA A 362 18.00 19.16 -7.60
CA ALA A 362 16.97 18.20 -7.98
C ALA A 362 17.59 16.94 -8.59
N VAL A 363 18.64 17.09 -9.41
CA VAL A 363 19.39 15.95 -9.98
C VAL A 363 20.02 15.11 -8.87
N LEU A 364 20.59 15.74 -7.84
CA LEU A 364 21.16 15.03 -6.68
C LEU A 364 20.08 14.27 -5.90
N HIS A 365 18.92 14.89 -5.65
CA HIS A 365 17.80 14.22 -4.99
C HIS A 365 17.27 13.03 -5.79
N ARG A 366 17.12 13.19 -7.11
CA ARG A 366 16.74 12.10 -8.02
C ARG A 366 17.74 10.94 -7.93
N ASN A 367 19.03 11.24 -8.03
CA ASN A 367 20.08 10.21 -8.01
C ASN A 367 20.15 9.49 -6.65
N TRP A 368 19.95 10.20 -5.55
CA TRP A 368 19.85 9.61 -4.21
C TRP A 368 18.65 8.67 -4.08
N MET A 369 17.50 9.03 -4.68
CA MET A 369 16.34 8.14 -4.71
C MET A 369 16.59 6.90 -5.57
N LEU A 370 17.18 7.08 -6.75
CA LEU A 370 17.50 5.99 -7.68
C LEU A 370 18.58 5.05 -7.16
N SER A 371 19.50 5.50 -6.30
CA SER A 371 20.53 4.61 -5.74
C SER A 371 19.96 3.51 -4.83
N ALA A 372 18.72 3.66 -4.36
CA ALA A 372 17.98 2.59 -3.68
C ALA A 372 17.12 1.73 -4.61
N SER A 373 16.97 2.11 -5.88
CA SER A 373 16.14 1.42 -6.88
C SER A 373 16.97 1.15 -8.15
N PRO A 374 18.03 0.32 -8.06
CA PRO A 374 19.00 0.14 -9.15
C PRO A 374 18.40 -0.49 -10.41
N ASP A 375 17.26 -1.15 -10.28
CA ASP A 375 16.51 -1.80 -11.35
C ASP A 375 15.43 -0.90 -11.98
N PHE A 376 15.29 0.36 -11.54
CA PHE A 376 14.25 1.28 -12.02
C PHE A 376 14.14 1.36 -13.55
N TYR A 377 15.27 1.58 -14.24
CA TYR A 377 15.28 1.65 -15.71
C TYR A 377 15.07 0.29 -16.38
N ASN A 378 15.44 -0.81 -15.73
CA ASN A 378 15.15 -2.15 -16.25
C ASN A 378 13.64 -2.43 -16.19
N GLN A 379 12.98 -2.06 -15.10
CA GLN A 379 11.52 -2.17 -14.94
C GLN A 379 10.76 -1.33 -15.96
N ILE A 380 11.26 -0.14 -16.29
CA ILE A 380 10.70 0.71 -17.37
C ILE A 380 10.77 0.00 -18.73
N GLU A 381 11.91 -0.61 -19.06
CA GLU A 381 12.08 -1.33 -20.32
C GLU A 381 11.21 -2.60 -20.39
N GLU A 382 11.04 -3.31 -19.27
CA GLU A 382 10.10 -4.43 -19.17
C GLU A 382 8.64 -3.97 -19.37
N ALA A 383 8.24 -2.87 -18.73
CA ALA A 383 6.91 -2.28 -18.91
C ALA A 383 6.66 -1.86 -20.36
N ARG A 384 7.68 -1.31 -21.03
CA ARG A 384 7.63 -0.96 -22.45
C ARG A 384 7.36 -2.19 -23.33
N LYS A 385 8.07 -3.29 -23.08
CA LYS A 385 7.88 -4.56 -23.82
C LYS A 385 6.48 -5.12 -23.63
N LEU A 386 6.03 -5.19 -22.38
CA LEU A 386 4.68 -5.67 -22.03
C LEU A 386 3.59 -4.84 -22.74
N ARG A 387 3.78 -3.52 -22.81
CA ARG A 387 2.86 -2.62 -23.50
C ARG A 387 2.84 -2.87 -25.00
N ALA A 388 4.00 -3.06 -25.63
CA ALA A 388 4.10 -3.38 -27.05
C ALA A 388 3.39 -4.71 -27.39
N GLU A 389 3.47 -5.70 -26.50
CA GLU A 389 2.76 -6.99 -26.63
C GLU A 389 1.24 -6.90 -26.35
N THR A 390 0.80 -5.85 -25.65
CA THR A 390 -0.63 -5.65 -25.32
C THR A 390 -1.35 -4.81 -26.36
N LEU A 391 -0.65 -3.87 -27.01
CA LEU A 391 -1.18 -2.97 -28.04
C LEU A 391 -0.96 -3.47 -29.47
N GLY A 392 -0.06 -4.42 -29.68
CA GLY A 392 0.09 -5.18 -30.93
C GLY A 392 -0.84 -6.37 -30.97
#